data_AF-A0A2M7R9Q5-F1
#
_entry.id   AF-A0A2M7R9Q5-F1
#
_cell.length_a   1.000
_cell.length_b   1.000
_cell.length_c   1.000
_cell.angle_alpha   90.00
_cell.angle_beta   90.00
_cell.angle_gamma   90.00
#
_symmetry.space_group_name_H-M   'P 1'
#
loop_
_entity.id
_entity.type
_entity.pdbx_description
1 polymer ?
#
loop_
_entity_poly.entity_id
_entity_poly.type
_entity_poly.pdbx_seq_one_letter_code
_entity_poly.pdbx_strand_id
1 'polypeptide(L)'
;MSFTKSIKKLKEEAQKQMSHSFDPLHDLRHVERVVENTKKISQNIKLSQKERDSLELAAWWHDASRALSNKPSMIWMALFDDNLSAFALLFYAIRYRVINSVAIKAFVILMCSGMVTGKFMTKIFASQRTRLVLNLLKDADMMDVLNIQRFYEAGHLAKLSKNNLRKFRTLIWFSLHTKILEMKTIEARVYIEETIKNFINWLCDTEVYLWHKENFGQEWLEKTLLQLENRLNSIIELNNISYAVAN
;
A
#
# COMPACT_ATOMS: atom_id res chain seq x y z
N MET A 1 15.66 -26.00 -13.68
CA MET A 1 14.83 -25.67 -12.49
C MET A 1 13.62 -24.91 -12.99
N SER A 2 12.37 -25.34 -12.74
CA SER A 2 11.22 -24.67 -13.36
C SER A 2 11.15 -23.21 -12.92
N PHE A 3 10.82 -22.32 -13.86
CA PHE A 3 10.74 -20.88 -13.66
C PHE A 3 9.90 -20.50 -12.42
N THR A 4 8.78 -21.20 -12.21
CA THR A 4 7.88 -21.08 -11.06
C THR A 4 8.52 -21.46 -9.71
N LYS A 5 9.37 -22.51 -9.67
CA LYS A 5 10.11 -22.89 -8.45
C LYS A 5 11.15 -21.84 -8.04
N SER A 6 11.60 -21.00 -8.96
CA SER A 6 12.64 -20.00 -8.71
C SER A 6 12.09 -18.69 -8.09
N ILE A 7 10.95 -18.18 -8.59
CA ILE A 7 10.29 -17.00 -8.03
C ILE A 7 9.70 -17.27 -6.65
N LYS A 8 9.21 -18.50 -6.42
CA LYS A 8 8.70 -18.91 -5.10
C LYS A 8 9.71 -18.68 -3.98
N LYS A 9 10.99 -19.01 -4.21
CA LYS A 9 12.06 -18.76 -3.22
C LYS A 9 12.23 -17.29 -2.86
N LEU A 10 12.11 -16.38 -3.84
CA LEU A 10 12.21 -14.94 -3.58
C LEU A 10 11.01 -14.41 -2.79
N LYS A 11 9.82 -14.99 -2.97
CA LYS A 11 8.63 -14.66 -2.17
C LYS A 11 8.74 -15.20 -0.74
N GLU A 12 9.18 -16.45 -0.58
CA GLU A 12 9.45 -17.07 0.73
C GLU A 12 10.48 -16.25 1.52
N GLU A 13 11.52 -15.74 0.85
CA GLU A 13 12.49 -14.86 1.50
C GLU A 13 11.88 -13.53 1.92
N ALA A 14 11.09 -12.87 1.07
CA ALA A 14 10.39 -11.64 1.46
C ALA A 14 9.50 -11.84 2.69
N GLN A 15 8.71 -12.93 2.71
CA GLN A 15 7.88 -13.30 3.86
C GLN A 15 8.73 -13.46 5.13
N LYS A 16 9.87 -14.14 5.02
CA LYS A 16 10.81 -14.30 6.12
C LYS A 16 11.41 -12.97 6.57
N GLN A 17 11.72 -12.04 5.67
CA GLN A 17 12.20 -10.72 6.09
C GLN A 17 11.08 -9.97 6.83
N MET A 18 9.88 -9.90 6.25
CA MET A 18 8.73 -9.19 6.82
C MET A 18 8.23 -9.79 8.15
N SER A 19 8.45 -11.08 8.41
CA SER A 19 8.09 -11.70 9.70
C SER A 19 8.86 -11.12 10.89
N HIS A 20 9.96 -10.42 10.64
CA HIS A 20 10.75 -9.72 11.66
C HIS A 20 10.38 -8.24 11.79
N SER A 21 9.43 -7.73 11.00
CA SER A 21 8.93 -6.36 11.14
C SER A 21 8.09 -6.24 12.41
N PHE A 22 8.48 -5.30 13.29
CA PHE A 22 7.71 -4.94 14.48
C PHE A 22 6.87 -3.67 14.26
N ASP A 23 6.87 -3.13 13.04
CA ASP A 23 6.05 -1.97 12.69
C ASP A 23 4.62 -2.43 12.41
N PRO A 24 3.63 -2.10 13.27
CA PRO A 24 2.24 -2.48 13.06
C PRO A 24 1.63 -1.84 11.80
N LEU A 25 2.33 -0.90 11.16
CA LEU A 25 1.89 -0.28 9.91
C LEU A 25 2.43 -0.97 8.66
N HIS A 26 3.57 -1.65 8.79
CA HIS A 26 4.34 -2.25 7.70
C HIS A 26 4.75 -3.67 8.09
N ASP A 27 3.78 -4.45 8.59
CA ASP A 27 3.97 -5.84 9.00
C ASP A 27 3.70 -6.82 7.85
N LEU A 28 3.94 -8.11 8.09
CA LEU A 28 3.68 -9.15 7.10
C LEU A 28 2.21 -9.15 6.63
N ARG A 29 1.26 -8.87 7.52
CA ARG A 29 -0.17 -8.85 7.19
C ARG A 29 -0.51 -7.73 6.23
N HIS A 30 0.11 -6.56 6.37
CA HIS A 30 0.00 -5.47 5.39
C HIS A 30 0.45 -5.94 4.01
N VAL A 31 1.66 -6.50 3.90
CA VAL A 31 2.19 -6.98 2.62
C VAL A 31 1.30 -8.06 1.98
N GLU A 32 0.76 -8.99 2.79
CA GLU A 32 -0.21 -9.99 2.32
C GLU A 32 -1.47 -9.35 1.71
N ARG A 33 -2.01 -8.30 2.34
CA ARG A 33 -3.16 -7.55 1.82
C ARG A 33 -2.81 -6.79 0.55
N VAL A 34 -1.63 -6.16 0.46
CA VAL A 34 -1.18 -5.50 -0.77
C VAL A 34 -1.07 -6.50 -1.91
N VAL A 35 -0.48 -7.68 -1.68
CA VAL A 35 -0.41 -8.76 -2.67
C VAL A 35 -1.81 -9.17 -3.12
N GLU A 36 -2.75 -9.34 -2.20
CA GLU A 36 -4.13 -9.67 -2.55
C GLU A 36 -4.83 -8.56 -3.35
N ASN A 37 -4.61 -7.30 -2.97
CA ASN A 37 -5.12 -6.13 -3.68
C ASN A 37 -4.57 -6.08 -5.11
N THR A 38 -3.27 -6.31 -5.33
CA THR A 38 -2.69 -6.36 -6.68
C THR A 38 -3.36 -7.42 -7.56
N LYS A 39 -3.71 -8.59 -6.99
CA LYS A 39 -4.43 -9.63 -7.73
C LYS A 39 -5.82 -9.13 -8.10
N LYS A 40 -6.57 -8.57 -7.15
CA LYS A 40 -7.92 -8.05 -7.38
C LYS A 40 -7.97 -7.00 -8.49
N ILE A 41 -7.17 -5.93 -8.37
CA ILE A 41 -7.24 -4.81 -9.32
C ILE A 41 -6.61 -5.12 -10.68
N SER A 42 -5.76 -6.15 -10.78
CA SER A 42 -5.16 -6.55 -12.05
C SER A 42 -5.96 -7.58 -12.84
N GLN A 43 -7.05 -8.14 -12.30
CA GLN A 43 -7.85 -9.18 -12.96
C GLN A 43 -8.36 -8.72 -14.34
N ASN A 44 -8.94 -7.52 -14.39
CA ASN A 44 -9.55 -6.98 -15.61
C ASN A 44 -8.57 -6.23 -16.52
N ILE A 45 -7.32 -6.10 -16.09
CA ILE A 45 -6.28 -5.40 -16.84
C ILE A 45 -5.49 -6.41 -17.66
N LYS A 46 -5.30 -6.10 -18.95
CA LYS A 46 -4.51 -6.93 -19.87
C LYS A 46 -3.03 -6.89 -19.52
N LEU A 47 -2.61 -7.73 -18.58
CA LEU A 47 -1.23 -7.99 -18.19
C LEU A 47 -0.75 -9.34 -18.70
N SER A 48 0.49 -9.40 -19.21
CA SER A 48 1.16 -10.67 -19.47
C SER A 48 1.45 -11.42 -18.17
N GLN A 49 1.59 -12.74 -18.22
CA GLN A 49 1.93 -13.53 -17.02
C GLN A 49 3.19 -13.01 -16.32
N LYS A 50 4.21 -12.65 -17.10
CA LYS A 50 5.44 -12.05 -16.59
C LYS A 50 5.21 -10.75 -15.83
N GLU A 51 4.29 -9.89 -16.28
CA GLU A 51 3.95 -8.66 -15.56
C GLU A 51 3.18 -8.95 -14.28
N ARG A 52 2.28 -9.92 -14.28
CA ARG A 52 1.57 -10.37 -13.07
C ARG A 52 2.54 -10.91 -12.03
N ASP A 53 3.45 -11.80 -12.45
CA ASP A 53 4.47 -12.37 -11.57
C ASP A 53 5.42 -11.30 -11.02
N SER A 54 5.76 -10.30 -11.84
CA SER A 54 6.62 -9.18 -11.42
C SER A 54 5.90 -8.23 -10.46
N LEU A 55 4.62 -7.96 -10.69
CA LEU A 55 3.78 -7.15 -9.80
C LEU A 55 3.63 -7.81 -8.44
N GLU A 56 3.33 -9.10 -8.42
CA GLU A 56 3.20 -9.86 -7.17
C GLU A 56 4.54 -9.93 -6.43
N LEU A 57 5.64 -10.15 -7.14
CA LEU A 57 6.97 -10.16 -6.53
C LEU A 57 7.36 -8.77 -5.99
N ALA A 58 7.06 -7.69 -6.72
CA ALA A 58 7.29 -6.33 -6.24
C ALA A 58 6.44 -6.03 -4.99
N ALA A 59 5.17 -6.44 -4.97
CA ALA A 59 4.30 -6.30 -3.80
C ALA A 59 4.86 -7.02 -2.56
N TRP A 60 5.40 -8.23 -2.70
CA TRP A 60 6.06 -8.92 -1.58
C TRP A 60 7.28 -8.18 -1.03
N TRP A 61 8.03 -7.48 -1.89
CA TRP A 61 9.30 -6.86 -1.53
C TRP A 61 9.19 -5.38 -1.18
N HIS A 62 8.09 -4.68 -1.47
CA HIS A 62 8.05 -3.21 -1.40
C HIS A 62 8.42 -2.64 -0.02
N ASP A 63 8.00 -3.31 1.05
CA ASP A 63 8.29 -2.93 2.44
C ASP A 63 9.46 -3.70 3.09
N ALA A 64 10.17 -4.54 2.34
CA ALA A 64 11.22 -5.41 2.92
C ALA A 64 12.35 -4.63 3.63
N SER A 65 12.65 -3.40 3.18
CA SER A 65 13.60 -2.49 3.83
C SER A 65 13.21 -2.12 5.26
N ARG A 66 11.91 -2.01 5.56
CA ARG A 66 11.38 -1.64 6.88
C ARG A 66 11.75 -2.70 7.93
N ALA A 67 11.67 -3.97 7.56
CA ALA A 67 12.06 -5.08 8.42
C ALA A 67 13.59 -5.19 8.60
N LEU A 68 14.37 -4.74 7.60
CA LEU A 68 15.83 -4.77 7.65
C LEU A 68 16.42 -3.64 8.50
N SER A 69 15.73 -2.51 8.63
CA SER A 69 16.22 -1.37 9.40
C SER A 69 15.64 -1.36 10.83
N ASN A 70 16.39 -1.88 11.80
CA ASN A 70 15.93 -1.88 13.20
C ASN A 70 15.84 -0.49 13.86
N LYS A 71 16.48 0.56 13.29
CA LYS A 71 16.38 1.98 13.69
C LYS A 71 16.90 2.94 12.60
N PRO A 72 16.11 3.35 11.60
CA PRO A 72 16.56 4.39 10.68
C PRO A 72 16.05 5.77 11.14
N SER A 73 16.80 6.83 10.85
CA SER A 73 16.28 8.18 11.04
C SER A 73 15.16 8.45 10.03
N MET A 74 14.13 9.23 10.40
CA MET A 74 13.01 9.57 9.51
C MET A 74 13.45 10.14 8.15
N ILE A 75 14.60 10.84 8.12
CA ILE A 75 15.16 11.45 6.91
C ILE A 75 15.80 10.39 5.99
N TRP A 76 16.51 9.40 6.54
CA TRP A 76 17.09 8.32 5.75
C TRP A 76 16.01 7.36 5.21
N MET A 77 14.92 7.14 5.96
CA MET A 77 13.76 6.38 5.46
C MET A 77 13.11 7.06 4.26
N ALA A 78 12.85 8.37 4.33
CA ALA A 78 12.19 9.08 3.23
C ALA A 78 12.99 9.09 1.91
N LEU A 79 14.31 8.89 1.97
CA LEU A 79 15.21 8.95 0.80
C LEU A 79 15.55 7.58 0.19
N PHE A 80 15.61 6.51 0.98
CA PHE A 80 16.21 5.23 0.54
C PHE A 80 15.32 4.00 0.68
N ASP A 81 14.18 4.10 1.35
CA ASP A 81 13.41 2.93 1.77
C ASP A 81 12.95 2.03 0.59
N ASP A 82 12.27 2.58 -0.41
CA ASP A 82 11.86 1.82 -1.61
C ASP A 82 13.05 1.27 -2.45
N ASN A 83 14.15 2.03 -2.53
CA ASN A 83 15.33 1.58 -3.27
C ASN A 83 16.04 0.45 -2.52
N LEU A 84 16.06 0.48 -1.18
CA LEU A 84 16.64 -0.57 -0.35
C LEU A 84 15.89 -1.88 -0.54
N SER A 85 14.55 -1.84 -0.59
CA SER A 85 13.72 -2.98 -0.94
C SER A 85 14.08 -3.55 -2.33
N ALA A 86 14.30 -2.68 -3.32
CA ALA A 86 14.76 -3.10 -4.65
C ALA A 86 16.14 -3.77 -4.60
N PHE A 87 17.12 -3.15 -3.94
CA PHE A 87 18.47 -3.71 -3.83
C PHE A 87 18.51 -5.01 -3.02
N ALA A 88 17.68 -5.14 -1.98
CA ALA A 88 17.52 -6.37 -1.22
C ALA A 88 16.99 -7.49 -2.13
N LEU A 89 15.93 -7.22 -2.91
CA LEU A 89 15.43 -8.17 -3.92
C LEU A 89 16.55 -8.59 -4.89
N LEU A 90 17.33 -7.64 -5.41
CA LEU A 90 18.41 -7.94 -6.34
C LEU A 90 19.51 -8.81 -5.68
N PHE A 91 19.89 -8.50 -4.44
CA PHE A 91 20.86 -9.29 -3.68
C PHE A 91 20.40 -10.74 -3.53
N TYR A 92 19.15 -10.96 -3.11
CA TYR A 92 18.61 -12.31 -2.96
C TYR A 92 18.39 -13.02 -4.29
N ALA A 93 18.03 -12.29 -5.36
CA ALA A 93 17.99 -12.83 -6.71
C ALA A 93 19.37 -13.33 -7.16
N ILE A 94 20.45 -12.60 -6.89
CA ILE A 94 21.82 -13.04 -7.16
C ILE A 94 22.18 -14.26 -6.29
N ARG A 95 21.96 -14.15 -4.97
CA ARG A 95 22.27 -15.21 -3.99
C ARG A 95 21.62 -16.54 -4.34
N TYR A 96 20.36 -16.52 -4.77
CA TYR A 96 19.61 -17.71 -5.15
C TYR A 96 19.74 -18.10 -6.62
N ARG A 97 20.56 -17.36 -7.40
CA ARG A 97 20.74 -17.54 -8.85
C ARG A 97 19.41 -17.47 -9.63
N VAL A 98 18.52 -16.57 -9.20
CA VAL A 98 17.21 -16.28 -9.78
C VAL A 98 17.21 -14.89 -10.44
N ILE A 99 18.22 -14.61 -11.25
CA ILE A 99 18.28 -13.38 -12.05
C ILE A 99 17.56 -13.66 -13.36
N ASN A 100 16.24 -13.50 -13.34
CA ASN A 100 15.40 -13.68 -14.52
C ASN A 100 14.60 -12.42 -14.82
N SER A 101 13.88 -12.46 -15.92
CA SER A 101 13.19 -11.28 -16.41
C SER A 101 11.99 -10.82 -15.57
N VAL A 102 11.47 -11.67 -14.67
CA VAL A 102 10.47 -11.28 -13.65
C VAL A 102 11.17 -10.56 -12.49
N ALA A 103 12.25 -11.13 -11.96
CA ALA A 103 13.02 -10.50 -10.87
C ALA A 103 13.57 -9.12 -11.27
N ILE A 104 14.11 -9.00 -12.49
CA ILE A 104 14.60 -7.71 -13.03
C ILE A 104 13.46 -6.70 -13.17
N LYS A 105 12.29 -7.13 -13.68
CA LYS A 105 11.15 -6.21 -13.84
C LYS A 105 10.59 -5.78 -12.48
N ALA A 106 10.50 -6.68 -11.50
CA ALA A 106 10.14 -6.34 -10.12
C ALA A 106 11.14 -5.35 -9.49
N PHE A 107 12.44 -5.57 -9.67
CA PHE A 107 13.49 -4.62 -9.28
C PHE A 107 13.26 -3.22 -9.88
N VAL A 108 13.01 -3.13 -11.18
CA VAL A 108 12.75 -1.85 -11.86
C VAL A 108 11.49 -1.18 -11.32
N ILE A 109 10.42 -1.94 -11.04
CA ILE A 109 9.19 -1.42 -10.45
C ILE A 109 9.48 -0.78 -9.09
N LEU A 110 10.20 -1.48 -8.21
CA LEU A 110 10.57 -0.98 -6.88
C LEU A 110 11.49 0.25 -6.95
N MET A 111 12.47 0.26 -7.84
CA MET A 111 13.30 1.46 -8.07
C MET A 111 12.47 2.67 -8.53
N CYS A 112 11.32 2.44 -9.17
CA CYS A 112 10.41 3.49 -9.61
C CYS A 112 9.34 3.86 -8.55
N SER A 113 9.15 3.08 -7.47
CA SER A 113 8.16 3.40 -6.43
C SER A 113 8.60 4.55 -5.53
N GLY A 114 9.92 4.70 -5.32
CA GLY A 114 10.54 5.70 -4.45
C GLY A 114 10.00 7.14 -4.54
N MET A 115 9.81 7.78 -3.38
CA MET A 115 9.32 9.17 -3.30
C MET A 115 10.25 10.20 -3.98
N VAL A 116 11.56 10.09 -3.77
CA VAL A 116 12.53 11.09 -4.25
C VAL A 116 13.21 10.63 -5.56
N THR A 117 13.87 9.48 -5.53
CA THR A 117 14.56 8.92 -6.71
C THR A 117 13.59 8.32 -7.72
N GLY A 118 12.42 7.86 -7.29
CA GLY A 118 11.49 7.13 -8.16
C GLY A 118 10.93 7.98 -9.30
N LYS A 119 10.78 9.30 -9.14
CA LYS A 119 10.40 10.20 -10.26
C LYS A 119 11.47 10.22 -11.36
N PHE A 120 12.73 10.30 -10.97
CA PHE A 120 13.87 10.26 -11.89
C PHE A 120 13.98 8.88 -12.55
N MET A 121 13.91 7.81 -11.77
CA MET A 121 13.95 6.43 -12.28
C MET A 121 12.78 6.13 -13.22
N THR A 122 11.57 6.60 -12.88
CA THR A 122 10.38 6.45 -13.73
C THR A 122 10.55 7.17 -15.07
N LYS A 123 11.20 8.34 -15.09
CA LYS A 123 11.47 9.09 -16.32
C LYS A 123 12.42 8.33 -17.24
N ILE A 124 13.42 7.64 -16.68
CA ILE A 124 14.49 6.98 -17.44
C ILE A 124 14.11 5.54 -17.83
N PHE A 125 13.56 4.77 -16.89
CA PHE A 125 13.43 3.32 -17.03
C PHE A 125 11.98 2.84 -17.23
N ALA A 126 10.97 3.66 -16.93
CA ALA A 126 9.58 3.20 -16.99
C ALA A 126 8.95 3.40 -18.37
N SER A 127 8.85 2.31 -19.12
CA SER A 127 7.95 2.17 -20.27
C SER A 127 6.49 2.41 -19.87
N GLN A 128 5.59 2.64 -20.82
CA GLN A 128 4.15 2.75 -20.55
C GLN A 128 3.61 1.52 -19.80
N ARG A 129 4.07 0.32 -20.17
CA ARG A 129 3.72 -0.93 -19.48
C ARG A 129 4.26 -0.97 -18.05
N THR A 130 5.48 -0.51 -17.82
CA THR A 130 6.06 -0.42 -16.47
C THR A 130 5.29 0.58 -15.62
N ARG A 131 4.89 1.73 -16.18
CA ARG A 131 4.08 2.73 -15.48
C ARG A 131 2.72 2.18 -15.07
N LEU A 132 2.07 1.40 -15.93
CA LEU A 132 0.83 0.71 -15.59
C LEU A 132 1.01 -0.21 -14.39
N VAL A 133 2.04 -1.08 -14.41
CA VAL A 133 2.31 -2.01 -13.30
C VAL A 133 2.71 -1.27 -12.02
N LEU A 134 3.49 -0.19 -12.13
CA LEU A 134 3.87 0.67 -11.01
C LEU A 134 2.64 1.33 -10.38
N ASN A 135 1.72 1.84 -11.20
CA ASN A 135 0.48 2.44 -10.71
C ASN A 135 -0.39 1.41 -10.00
N LEU A 136 -0.46 0.17 -10.51
CA LEU A 136 -1.17 -0.92 -9.83
C LEU A 136 -0.54 -1.26 -8.47
N LEU A 137 0.80 -1.29 -8.37
CA LEU A 137 1.45 -1.51 -7.08
C LEU A 137 1.11 -0.39 -6.09
N LYS A 138 1.19 0.88 -6.53
CA LYS A 138 0.87 2.04 -5.70
C LYS A 138 -0.59 2.07 -5.26
N ASP A 139 -1.50 1.78 -6.18
CA ASP A 139 -2.92 1.70 -5.86
C ASP A 139 -3.21 0.56 -4.87
N ALA A 140 -2.61 -0.62 -5.06
CA ALA A 140 -2.81 -1.77 -4.19
C ALA A 140 -2.31 -1.56 -2.75
N ASP A 141 -1.17 -0.88 -2.60
CA ASP A 141 -0.64 -0.44 -1.31
C ASP A 141 -1.59 0.55 -0.64
N MET A 142 -2.02 1.56 -1.42
CA MET A 142 -2.89 2.63 -0.95
C MET A 142 -4.30 2.14 -0.57
N MET A 143 -4.79 1.08 -1.18
CA MET A 143 -6.06 0.43 -0.82
C MET A 143 -6.09 -0.10 0.63
N ASP A 144 -4.93 -0.34 1.27
CA ASP A 144 -4.87 -0.83 2.65
C ASP A 144 -4.86 0.29 3.72
N VAL A 145 -4.86 1.56 3.29
CA VAL A 145 -4.71 2.71 4.20
C VAL A 145 -5.95 2.94 5.07
N LEU A 146 -7.15 2.68 4.54
CA LEU A 146 -8.42 2.80 5.28
C LEU A 146 -8.94 1.46 5.80
N ASN A 147 -8.03 0.53 6.11
CA ASN A 147 -8.41 -0.79 6.60
C ASN A 147 -9.09 -0.73 7.99
N ILE A 148 -10.41 -0.93 8.03
CA ILE A 148 -11.23 -0.87 9.25
C ILE A 148 -10.73 -1.86 10.32
N GLN A 149 -10.38 -3.09 9.93
CA GLN A 149 -9.90 -4.12 10.87
C GLN A 149 -8.62 -3.67 11.59
N ARG A 150 -7.70 -3.03 10.87
CA ARG A 150 -6.48 -2.46 11.44
C ARG A 150 -6.80 -1.36 12.46
N PHE A 151 -7.80 -0.52 12.20
CA PHE A 151 -8.25 0.48 13.17
C PHE A 151 -8.92 -0.14 14.40
N TYR A 152 -9.70 -1.21 14.25
CA TYR A 152 -10.25 -1.94 15.39
C TYR A 152 -9.13 -2.49 16.29
N GLU A 153 -8.17 -3.21 15.71
CA GLU A 153 -7.04 -3.79 16.46
C GLU A 153 -6.21 -2.71 17.15
N ALA A 154 -5.87 -1.63 16.44
CA ALA A 154 -5.13 -0.52 17.00
C ALA A 154 -5.94 0.24 18.08
N GLY A 155 -7.26 0.35 17.92
CA GLY A 155 -8.18 0.96 18.88
C GLY A 155 -8.25 0.17 20.18
N HIS A 156 -8.27 -1.16 20.11
CA HIS A 156 -8.17 -2.00 21.31
C HIS A 156 -6.87 -1.77 22.08
N LEU A 157 -5.74 -1.69 21.37
CA LEU A 157 -4.45 -1.38 21.99
C LEU A 157 -4.40 0.03 22.57
N ALA A 158 -5.07 1.00 21.93
CA ALA A 158 -5.16 2.39 22.37
C ALA A 158 -5.82 2.51 23.76
N LYS A 159 -6.82 1.65 24.05
CA LYS A 159 -7.48 1.59 25.36
C LYS A 159 -6.54 1.15 26.49
N LEU A 160 -5.43 0.47 26.19
CA LEU A 160 -4.50 -0.07 27.20
C LEU A 160 -3.50 0.95 27.76
N SER A 161 -3.15 2.01 27.02
CA SER A 161 -2.21 3.03 27.51
C SER A 161 -2.28 4.35 26.74
N LYS A 162 -1.91 5.46 27.41
CA LYS A 162 -1.77 6.78 26.76
C LYS A 162 -0.77 6.78 25.60
N ASN A 163 0.27 5.94 25.68
CA ASN A 163 1.26 5.83 24.61
C ASN A 163 0.65 5.16 23.36
N ASN A 164 -0.12 4.08 23.54
CA ASN A 164 -0.82 3.44 22.44
C ASN A 164 -1.90 4.34 21.84
N LEU A 165 -2.60 5.13 22.67
CA LEU A 165 -3.55 6.13 22.18
C LEU A 165 -2.86 7.17 21.28
N ARG A 166 -1.66 7.65 21.65
CA ARG A 166 -0.89 8.55 20.76
C ARG A 166 -0.55 7.88 19.43
N LYS A 167 -0.09 6.63 19.44
CA LYS A 167 0.19 5.86 18.21
C LYS A 167 -1.05 5.71 17.35
N PHE A 168 -2.20 5.39 17.94
CA PHE A 168 -3.48 5.31 17.24
C PHE A 168 -3.86 6.64 16.61
N ARG A 169 -3.76 7.75 17.37
CA ARG A 169 -4.02 9.11 16.85
C ARG A 169 -3.14 9.43 15.65
N THR A 170 -1.85 9.07 15.69
CA THR A 170 -0.94 9.26 14.55
C THR A 170 -1.35 8.40 13.35
N LEU A 171 -1.70 7.12 13.56
CA LEU A 171 -2.13 6.22 12.50
C LEU A 171 -3.39 6.72 11.78
N ILE A 172 -4.45 7.06 12.53
CA ILE A 172 -5.70 7.53 11.93
C ILE A 172 -5.52 8.91 11.27
N TRP A 173 -4.74 9.81 11.88
CA TRP A 173 -4.43 11.10 11.27
C TRP A 173 -3.69 10.93 9.94
N PHE A 174 -2.64 10.10 9.91
CA PHE A 174 -1.86 9.83 8.69
C PHE A 174 -2.73 9.23 7.59
N SER A 175 -3.62 8.31 7.94
CA SER A 175 -4.51 7.64 6.98
C SER A 175 -5.57 8.56 6.38
N LEU A 176 -5.97 9.62 7.10
CA LEU A 176 -7.04 10.54 6.68
C LEU A 176 -6.53 11.83 6.02
N HIS A 177 -5.35 12.32 6.43
CA HIS A 177 -4.86 13.67 6.08
C HIS A 177 -3.78 13.68 5.01
N THR A 178 -3.35 12.51 4.55
CA THR A 178 -2.40 12.41 3.45
C THR A 178 -3.14 12.47 2.11
N LYS A 179 -2.48 12.92 1.03
CA LYS A 179 -3.02 12.86 -0.35
C LYS A 179 -3.13 11.40 -0.88
N ILE A 180 -3.09 10.43 0.02
CA ILE A 180 -2.92 8.99 -0.18
C ILE A 180 -4.29 8.33 -0.51
N LEU A 181 -5.21 9.02 -1.18
CA LEU A 181 -6.46 8.40 -1.67
C LEU A 181 -6.68 8.67 -3.16
N GLU A 182 -5.65 9.15 -3.86
CA GLU A 182 -5.70 9.38 -5.31
C GLU A 182 -5.32 8.11 -6.08
N MET A 183 -6.30 7.26 -6.36
CA MET A 183 -6.10 6.04 -7.15
C MET A 183 -5.89 6.35 -8.64
N LYS A 184 -4.90 5.70 -9.24
CA LYS A 184 -4.51 5.92 -10.64
C LYS A 184 -5.33 5.08 -11.62
N THR A 185 -5.78 3.90 -11.20
CA THR A 185 -6.60 2.98 -12.01
C THR A 185 -8.09 3.11 -11.70
N ILE A 186 -8.95 2.78 -12.67
CA ILE A 186 -10.40 2.78 -12.48
C ILE A 186 -10.78 1.70 -11.47
N GLU A 187 -10.17 0.51 -11.59
CA GLU A 187 -10.41 -0.64 -10.74
C GLU A 187 -10.14 -0.33 -9.27
N ALA A 188 -9.03 0.37 -8.96
CA ALA A 188 -8.74 0.81 -7.62
C ALA A 188 -9.65 1.95 -7.14
N ARG A 189 -10.11 2.84 -8.04
CA ARG A 189 -11.10 3.88 -7.69
C ARG A 189 -12.44 3.28 -7.28
N VAL A 190 -12.91 2.24 -7.96
CA VAL A 190 -14.14 1.52 -7.58
C VAL A 190 -13.99 0.91 -6.18
N TYR A 191 -12.86 0.27 -5.92
CA TYR A 191 -12.60 -0.32 -4.61
C TYR A 191 -12.52 0.72 -3.49
N ILE A 192 -11.79 1.82 -3.71
CA ILE A 192 -11.64 2.85 -2.66
C ILE A 192 -12.95 3.60 -2.41
N GLU A 193 -13.83 3.72 -3.42
CA GLU A 193 -15.17 4.25 -3.25
C GLU A 193 -15.97 3.44 -2.21
N GLU A 194 -16.00 2.12 -2.38
CA GLU A 194 -16.65 1.21 -1.42
C GLU A 194 -15.97 1.25 -0.04
N THR A 195 -14.64 1.31 -0.03
CA THR A 195 -13.86 1.38 1.22
C THR A 195 -14.18 2.64 2.01
N ILE A 196 -14.24 3.81 1.35
CA ILE A 196 -14.59 5.08 2.01
C ILE A 196 -16.03 5.04 2.51
N LYS A 197 -16.99 4.49 1.75
CA LYS A 197 -18.38 4.30 2.20
C LYS A 197 -18.44 3.47 3.48
N ASN A 198 -17.76 2.32 3.49
CA ASN A 198 -17.69 1.44 4.65
C ASN A 198 -17.00 2.11 5.84
N PHE A 199 -15.95 2.90 5.58
CA PHE A 199 -15.22 3.61 6.62
C PHE A 199 -16.04 4.75 7.25
N ILE A 200 -16.82 5.49 6.45
CA ILE A 200 -17.78 6.49 6.95
C ILE A 200 -18.83 5.79 7.83
N ASN A 201 -19.43 4.70 7.35
CA ASN A 201 -20.42 3.93 8.11
C ASN A 201 -19.85 3.44 9.44
N TRP A 202 -18.60 2.95 9.43
CA TRP A 202 -17.89 2.54 10.62
C TRP A 202 -17.66 3.70 11.61
N LEU A 203 -17.23 4.88 11.15
CA LEU A 203 -17.06 6.04 12.01
C LEU A 203 -18.39 6.56 12.60
N CYS A 204 -19.50 6.34 11.89
CA CYS A 204 -20.85 6.69 12.33
C CYS A 204 -21.51 5.65 13.24
N ASP A 205 -20.92 4.45 13.37
CA ASP A 205 -21.39 3.47 14.35
C ASP A 205 -21.36 4.07 15.76
N THR A 206 -22.41 3.83 16.56
CA THR A 206 -22.62 4.59 17.81
C THR A 206 -21.45 4.43 18.79
N GLU A 207 -20.93 3.21 18.97
CA GLU A 207 -19.81 2.98 19.89
C GLU A 207 -18.53 3.64 19.37
N VAL A 208 -18.26 3.47 18.07
CA VAL A 208 -17.07 4.02 17.41
C VAL A 208 -17.09 5.55 17.43
N TYR A 209 -18.24 6.15 17.10
CA TYR A 209 -18.45 7.58 17.08
C TYR A 209 -18.21 8.20 18.45
N LEU A 210 -18.83 7.65 19.50
CA LEU A 210 -18.69 8.15 20.86
C LEU A 210 -17.24 8.04 21.35
N TRP A 211 -16.58 6.91 21.08
CA TRP A 211 -15.18 6.74 21.44
C TRP A 211 -14.27 7.73 20.73
N HIS A 212 -14.46 7.97 19.42
CA HIS A 212 -13.69 8.97 18.69
C HIS A 212 -14.01 10.39 19.15
N LYS A 213 -15.27 10.71 19.44
CA LYS A 213 -15.67 12.01 20.00
C LYS A 213 -14.97 12.30 21.34
N GLU A 214 -14.93 11.32 22.24
CA GLU A 214 -14.23 11.45 23.53
C GLU A 214 -12.71 11.65 23.34
N ASN A 215 -12.11 10.93 22.39
CA ASN A 215 -10.66 10.91 22.23
C ASN A 215 -10.10 11.98 21.27
N PHE A 216 -10.91 12.54 20.37
CA PHE A 216 -10.47 13.50 19.35
C PHE A 216 -11.28 14.80 19.35
N GLY A 217 -12.47 14.80 19.97
CA GLY A 217 -13.39 15.93 19.99
C GLY A 217 -14.42 15.89 18.86
N GLN A 218 -15.57 16.52 19.10
CA GLN A 218 -16.68 16.62 18.15
C GLN A 218 -16.25 17.30 16.84
N GLU A 219 -15.55 18.42 16.94
CA GLU A 219 -15.12 19.22 15.78
C GLU A 219 -14.21 18.42 14.83
N TRP A 220 -13.31 17.60 15.39
CA TRP A 220 -12.43 16.74 14.59
C TRP A 220 -13.25 15.70 13.82
N LEU A 221 -14.26 15.11 14.46
CA LEU A 221 -15.09 14.07 13.86
C LEU A 221 -15.96 14.62 12.73
N GLU A 222 -16.60 15.78 12.94
CA GLU A 222 -17.37 16.49 11.92
C GLU A 222 -16.52 16.87 10.71
N LYS A 223 -15.33 17.45 10.95
CA LYS A 223 -14.39 17.80 9.86
C LYS A 223 -13.93 16.56 9.10
N THR A 224 -13.65 15.46 9.80
CA THR A 224 -13.20 14.20 9.20
C THR A 224 -14.28 13.59 8.31
N LEU A 225 -15.51 13.49 8.82
CA LEU A 225 -16.65 12.97 8.06
C LEU A 225 -16.92 13.81 6.81
N LEU A 226 -16.96 15.15 6.94
CA LEU A 226 -17.13 16.06 5.82
C LEU A 226 -16.02 15.89 4.75
N GLN A 227 -14.76 15.73 5.18
CA GLN A 227 -13.66 15.49 4.25
C GLN A 227 -13.80 14.15 3.52
N LEU A 228 -14.20 13.08 4.21
CA LEU A 228 -14.41 11.77 3.63
C LEU A 228 -15.57 11.78 2.63
N GLU A 229 -16.68 12.44 2.96
CA GLU A 229 -17.83 12.62 2.07
C GLU A 229 -17.46 13.39 0.81
N ASN A 230 -16.72 14.50 0.94
CA ASN A 230 -16.24 15.27 -0.20
C ASN A 230 -15.32 14.44 -1.11
N ARG A 231 -14.42 13.64 -0.52
CA ARG A 231 -13.55 12.73 -1.28
C ARG A 231 -14.36 11.64 -1.99
N LEU A 232 -15.34 11.06 -1.31
CA LEU A 232 -16.23 10.05 -1.88
C LEU A 232 -16.97 10.60 -3.10
N ASN A 233 -17.56 11.78 -2.97
CA ASN A 233 -18.28 12.44 -4.07
C ASN A 233 -17.36 12.70 -5.27
N SER A 234 -16.13 13.17 -5.03
CA SER A 234 -15.15 13.37 -6.10
C SER A 234 -14.77 12.06 -6.81
N ILE A 235 -14.62 10.95 -6.07
CA ILE A 235 -14.33 9.64 -6.66
C ILE A 235 -15.51 9.15 -7.51
N ILE A 236 -16.74 9.28 -7.01
CA ILE A 236 -17.96 8.91 -7.74
C ILE A 236 -18.07 9.69 -9.05
N GLU A 237 -17.82 11.00 -9.02
CA GLU A 237 -17.83 11.85 -10.22
C GLU A 237 -16.79 11.39 -11.25
N LEU A 238 -15.55 11.14 -10.81
CA LEU A 238 -14.48 10.64 -11.68
C LEU A 238 -14.80 9.27 -12.28
N ASN A 239 -15.42 8.38 -11.50
CA ASN A 239 -15.84 7.07 -11.97
C ASN A 239 -16.93 7.20 -13.04
N ASN A 240 -17.96 8.03 -12.80
CA ASN A 240 -19.03 8.29 -13.76
C ASN A 240 -18.48 8.84 -15.09
N ILE A 241 -17.55 9.80 -15.05
CA ILE A 241 -16.88 10.33 -16.24
C ILE A 241 -16.11 9.22 -16.97
N SER A 242 -15.35 8.40 -16.23
CA SER A 242 -14.56 7.32 -16.82
C SER A 242 -15.43 6.29 -17.55
N TYR A 243 -16.58 5.93 -16.97
CA TYR A 243 -17.53 5.01 -17.59
C TYR A 243 -18.25 5.61 -18.80
N ALA A 244 -18.57 6.91 -18.76
CA ALA A 244 -19.19 7.61 -19.89
C ALA A 244 -18.27 7.73 -21.11
N VAL A 245 -16.94 7.79 -20.90
CA VAL A 245 -15.94 7.88 -21.99
C VAL A 245 -15.53 6.50 -22.53
N ALA A 246 -15.78 5.43 -21.78
CA ALA A 246 -15.45 4.05 -22.17
C ALA A 246 -16.56 3.37 -23.00
N ASN A 247 -17.77 3.94 -23.00
CA ASN A 247 -18.94 3.50 -23.79
C ASN A 247 -19.12 4.40 -25.02
#